data_AF-A0A7C1V580-F1
#
_entry.id   AF-A0A7C1V580-F1
#
_cell.length_a   1.000
_cell.length_b   1.000
_cell.length_c   1.000
_cell.angle_alpha   90.00
_cell.angle_beta   90.00
_cell.angle_gamma   90.00
#
_symmetry.space_group_name_H-M   'P 1'
#
loop_
_entity.id
_entity.type
_entity.pdbx_description
1 polymer ?
#
loop_
_entity_poly.entity_id
_entity_poly.type
_entity_poly.pdbx_seq_one_letter_code
_entity_poly.pdbx_strand_id
1 'polypeptide(L)'
;MKRFLLWLDTRRLATAILFVALFAMAVRTPTDTDTWWHLQAGRVTLESGHILQADLFSHTRYGSHWVNQSWLSQVILYWLFDCFSYAGLGLWMGAVVTAAFAFVYLQMEGGPFTRAFIVVLAAATSAVIWVARPQLLSFLLTAVVAYVLYLFKWRGVNRLWLLPPLFVLWVNLHAGYALGFMVLVAFVAGEVLNHLLALVAPPFLPPVGGDRGETQTAPTPGPSPNSGGGGGFPPRIGGDREGADPVVDWRGIGLVVGVAVLSVLLLVVNPNTTRMWTYYLETVRIGVLQDFIQEWQSPDFHLLYTQPFIWMLLATLAAMGLSGRRADCTDLVMVGMFAYAALLAGRNFAPFALVTAPVLSRHVAAALARWGWSARSRPRLDLRTRTVLGAVNLWLLALIVALAMVKVWTPLNIAFNEQKQRESLPVDAVAWIRQQRPAGEMFNPYNWGGYLIWALWPDYRVFVDGRTDLYGDEFLRQYLDVQRARPGFEETLAAYGVNLVLTYPDDALSVQLACAGGWEEVYRDEVAVVWVREETG
;
A
#
# COMPACT_ATOMS: atom_id res chain seq x y z
N MET A 1 35.15 16.94 5.09
CA MET A 1 34.65 17.50 3.81
C MET A 1 35.11 16.72 2.56
N LYS A 2 36.39 16.71 2.17
CA LYS A 2 36.85 16.06 0.92
C LYS A 2 36.49 14.57 0.77
N ARG A 3 36.61 13.76 1.84
CA ARG A 3 36.21 12.33 1.83
C ARG A 3 34.71 12.15 1.55
N PHE A 4 33.87 13.04 2.08
CA PHE A 4 32.42 13.01 1.87
C PHE A 4 32.05 13.40 0.43
N LEU A 5 32.71 14.42 -0.14
CA LEU A 5 32.51 14.80 -1.55
C LEU A 5 32.90 13.68 -2.51
N LEU A 6 34.01 12.98 -2.24
CA LEU A 6 34.41 11.81 -3.03
C LEU A 6 33.48 10.61 -2.83
N TRP A 7 32.81 10.53 -1.68
CA TRP A 7 31.81 9.50 -1.39
C TRP A 7 30.49 9.79 -2.12
N LEU A 8 30.07 11.04 -2.31
CA LEU A 8 28.83 11.39 -3.01
C LEU A 8 29.00 11.37 -4.54
N ASP A 9 29.12 10.16 -5.10
CA ASP A 9 29.12 9.97 -6.55
C ASP A 9 27.71 10.13 -7.16
N THR A 10 27.62 10.19 -8.48
CA THR A 10 26.34 10.38 -9.19
C THR A 10 25.33 9.26 -8.91
N ARG A 11 25.79 8.04 -8.59
CA ARG A 11 24.94 6.88 -8.33
C ARG A 11 24.26 7.00 -6.95
N ARG A 12 25.03 7.39 -5.94
CA ARG A 12 24.54 7.69 -4.59
C ARG A 12 23.65 8.93 -4.60
N LEU A 13 24.02 9.96 -5.35
CA LEU A 13 23.17 11.13 -5.56
C LEU A 13 21.80 10.74 -6.12
N ALA A 14 21.76 9.96 -7.21
CA ALA A 14 20.49 9.54 -7.83
C ALA A 14 19.60 8.76 -6.86
N THR A 15 20.20 7.90 -6.03
CA THR A 15 19.48 7.14 -5.00
C THR A 15 18.96 8.06 -3.88
N ALA A 16 19.77 9.02 -3.43
CA ALA A 16 19.35 10.00 -2.43
C ALA A 16 18.21 10.89 -2.95
N ILE A 17 18.34 11.42 -4.17
CA ILE A 17 17.30 12.21 -4.84
C ILE A 17 16.01 11.40 -4.96
N LEU A 18 16.08 10.13 -5.37
CA LEU A 18 14.92 9.24 -5.48
C LEU A 18 14.14 9.19 -4.16
N PHE A 19 14.81 8.89 -3.04
CA PHE A 19 14.12 8.72 -1.76
C PHE A 19 13.66 10.06 -1.16
N VAL A 20 14.40 11.16 -1.37
CA VAL A 20 13.94 12.50 -0.99
C VAL A 20 12.68 12.90 -1.78
N ALA A 21 12.69 12.67 -3.10
CA ALA A 21 11.55 12.97 -3.95
C ALA A 21 10.34 12.06 -3.65
N LEU A 22 10.59 10.78 -3.37
CA LEU A 22 9.54 9.84 -2.99
C LEU A 22 8.89 10.21 -1.66
N PHE A 23 9.72 10.53 -0.64
CA PHE A 23 9.22 11.02 0.64
C PHE A 23 8.38 12.28 0.45
N ALA A 24 8.92 13.26 -0.28
CA ALA A 24 8.20 14.50 -0.57
C ALA A 24 6.88 14.21 -1.28
N MET A 25 6.86 13.37 -2.33
CA MET A 25 5.66 12.97 -3.06
C MET A 25 4.60 12.32 -2.17
N ALA A 26 5.04 11.45 -1.24
CA ALA A 26 4.19 10.71 -0.33
C ALA A 26 3.58 11.57 0.78
N VAL A 27 4.26 12.62 1.26
CA VAL A 27 3.68 13.56 2.24
C VAL A 27 2.58 14.39 1.58
N ARG A 28 1.32 14.20 1.96
CA ARG A 28 0.15 14.89 1.39
C ARG A 28 -0.80 15.37 2.48
N THR A 29 -1.59 16.37 2.15
CA THR A 29 -2.71 16.86 2.95
C THR A 29 -3.70 15.70 3.16
N PRO A 30 -4.02 15.29 4.39
CA PRO A 30 -4.92 14.17 4.67
C PRO A 30 -6.38 14.62 4.53
N THR A 31 -6.88 14.76 3.30
CA THR A 31 -8.26 15.20 2.99
C THR A 31 -9.26 14.06 2.96
N ASP A 32 -8.94 12.95 3.60
CA ASP A 32 -9.69 11.71 3.48
C ASP A 32 -10.74 11.58 4.58
N THR A 33 -11.91 11.13 4.19
CA THR A 33 -13.11 11.10 5.03
C THR A 33 -13.02 10.08 6.16
N ASP A 34 -12.36 8.95 5.94
CA ASP A 34 -12.25 7.86 6.92
C ASP A 34 -11.16 8.11 7.97
N THR A 35 -10.25 9.06 7.70
CA THR A 35 -9.18 9.41 8.64
C THR A 35 -9.75 9.80 10.01
N TRP A 36 -10.86 10.54 10.04
CA TRP A 36 -11.42 11.10 11.26
C TRP A 36 -12.00 10.08 12.24
N TRP A 37 -12.74 9.07 11.77
CA TRP A 37 -13.24 8.02 12.68
C TRP A 37 -12.10 7.14 13.20
N HIS A 38 -11.03 6.95 12.42
CA HIS A 38 -9.83 6.27 12.92
C HIS A 38 -9.19 7.04 14.07
N LEU A 39 -9.06 8.37 13.95
CA LEU A 39 -8.52 9.21 15.02
C LEU A 39 -9.42 9.17 16.26
N GLN A 40 -10.75 9.25 16.09
CA GLN A 40 -11.67 9.18 17.22
C GLN A 40 -11.64 7.81 17.91
N ALA A 41 -11.61 6.71 17.15
CA ALA A 41 -11.49 5.37 17.72
C ALA A 41 -10.17 5.18 18.49
N GLY A 42 -9.08 5.74 17.97
CA GLY A 42 -7.78 5.77 18.65
C GLY A 42 -7.81 6.57 19.94
N ARG A 43 -8.45 7.75 19.91
CA ARG A 43 -8.66 8.62 21.07
C ARG A 43 -9.42 7.93 22.18
N VAL A 44 -10.59 7.39 21.87
CA VAL A 44 -11.45 6.71 22.86
C VAL A 44 -10.76 5.46 23.41
N THR A 45 -10.03 4.71 22.57
CA THR A 45 -9.25 3.55 23.03
C THR A 45 -8.16 3.96 24.03
N LEU A 46 -7.44 5.06 23.75
CA LEU A 46 -6.39 5.58 24.62
C LEU A 46 -6.95 6.12 25.94
N GLU A 47 -8.01 6.93 25.87
CA GLU A 47 -8.64 7.57 27.04
C GLU A 47 -9.34 6.56 27.96
N SER A 48 -10.01 5.56 27.40
CA SER A 48 -10.72 4.53 28.18
C SER A 48 -9.82 3.40 28.67
N GLY A 49 -8.64 3.21 28.07
CA GLY A 49 -7.77 2.06 28.31
C GLY A 49 -8.31 0.73 27.78
N HIS A 50 -9.41 0.74 27.02
CA HIS A 50 -10.07 -0.45 26.47
C HIS A 50 -10.18 -0.36 24.95
N ILE A 51 -9.89 -1.47 24.28
CA ILE A 51 -10.01 -1.55 22.82
C ILE A 51 -11.48 -1.59 22.44
N LEU A 52 -11.90 -0.69 21.55
CA LEU A 52 -13.29 -0.66 21.09
C LEU A 52 -13.65 -1.94 20.33
N GLN A 53 -14.62 -2.68 20.85
CA GLN A 53 -15.21 -3.88 20.23
C GLN A 53 -16.73 -3.77 20.04
N ALA A 54 -17.30 -2.62 20.38
CA ALA A 54 -18.69 -2.29 20.15
C ALA A 54 -18.77 -0.88 19.58
N ASP A 55 -19.81 -0.62 18.79
CA ASP A 55 -20.06 0.71 18.24
C ASP A 55 -20.59 1.67 19.31
N LEU A 56 -19.96 2.84 19.41
CA LEU A 56 -20.35 3.93 20.30
C LEU A 56 -20.76 5.19 19.53
N PHE A 57 -20.54 5.19 18.22
CA PHE A 57 -20.52 6.41 17.42
C PHE A 57 -21.78 6.61 16.60
N SER A 58 -22.45 5.53 16.20
CA SER A 58 -23.70 5.61 15.47
C SER A 58 -24.88 5.31 16.37
N HIS A 59 -26.02 5.94 16.12
CA HIS A 59 -27.27 5.59 16.81
C HIS A 59 -27.94 4.37 16.15
N THR A 60 -27.74 4.19 14.85
CA THR A 60 -28.31 3.09 14.05
C THR A 60 -27.69 1.73 14.35
N ARG A 61 -26.44 1.70 14.81
CA ARG A 61 -25.71 0.48 15.23
C ARG A 61 -25.20 0.56 16.68
N TYR A 62 -25.71 1.48 17.50
CA TYR A 62 -25.23 1.65 18.87
C TYR A 62 -25.18 0.33 19.66
N GLY A 63 -24.04 0.03 20.29
CA GLY A 63 -23.82 -1.19 21.07
C GLY A 63 -23.63 -2.46 20.23
N SER A 64 -23.77 -2.39 18.90
CA SER A 64 -23.49 -3.53 18.01
C SER A 64 -22.02 -3.89 18.07
N HIS A 65 -21.71 -5.19 17.96
CA HIS A 65 -20.33 -5.64 17.94
C HIS A 65 -19.57 -5.07 16.74
N TRP A 66 -18.41 -4.48 16.96
CA TRP A 66 -17.52 -3.96 15.93
C TRP A 66 -16.19 -4.71 15.93
N VAL A 67 -15.81 -5.29 14.79
CA VAL A 67 -14.50 -5.93 14.61
C VAL A 67 -13.46 -4.84 14.32
N ASN A 68 -12.90 -4.24 15.37
CA ASN A 68 -11.89 -3.21 15.20
C ASN A 68 -10.54 -3.82 14.77
N GLN A 69 -10.39 -3.99 13.47
CA GLN A 69 -9.24 -4.64 12.82
C GLN A 69 -7.96 -3.79 12.77
N SER A 70 -8.04 -2.52 13.15
CA SER A 70 -6.93 -1.56 13.06
C SER A 70 -6.66 -0.80 14.36
N TRP A 71 -7.08 -1.34 15.51
CA TRP A 71 -7.05 -0.63 16.79
C TRP A 71 -5.67 -0.05 17.12
N LEU A 72 -4.58 -0.81 16.89
CA LEU A 72 -3.23 -0.36 17.23
C LEU A 72 -2.79 0.78 16.31
N SER A 73 -3.12 0.69 15.02
CA SER A 73 -2.84 1.77 14.07
C SER A 73 -3.65 3.03 14.39
N GLN A 74 -4.91 2.88 14.81
CA GLN A 74 -5.75 4.01 15.22
C GLN A 74 -5.14 4.75 16.42
N VAL A 75 -4.65 4.02 17.42
CA VAL A 75 -3.94 4.61 18.57
C VAL A 75 -2.67 5.35 18.12
N ILE A 76 -1.87 4.75 17.23
CA ILE A 76 -0.65 5.39 16.69
C ILE A 76 -1.00 6.68 15.93
N LEU A 77 -2.01 6.63 15.05
CA LEU A 77 -2.44 7.77 14.24
C LEU A 77 -3.00 8.89 15.11
N TYR A 78 -3.84 8.56 16.10
CA TYR A 78 -4.33 9.53 17.07
C TYR A 78 -3.18 10.18 17.83
N TRP A 79 -2.24 9.40 18.38
CA TRP A 79 -1.10 9.93 19.11
C TRP A 79 -0.25 10.89 18.25
N LEU A 80 -0.01 10.54 16.99
CA LEU A 80 0.70 11.40 16.04
C LEU A 80 -0.05 12.70 15.77
N PHE A 81 -1.37 12.63 15.62
CA PHE A 81 -2.21 13.80 15.40
C PHE A 81 -2.33 14.68 16.66
N ASP A 82 -2.40 14.07 17.84
CA ASP A 82 -2.47 14.79 19.10
C ASP A 82 -1.16 15.55 19.40
N CYS A 83 -0.01 14.91 19.15
CA CYS A 83 1.30 15.52 19.38
C CYS A 83 1.73 16.51 18.29
N PHE A 84 1.38 16.26 17.03
CA PHE A 84 1.94 16.98 15.87
C PHE A 84 0.88 17.44 14.85
N SER A 85 -0.41 17.29 15.14
CA SER A 85 -1.51 17.65 14.23
C SER A 85 -1.33 17.01 12.84
N TYR A 86 -1.74 17.70 11.77
CA TYR A 86 -1.59 17.28 10.38
C TYR A 86 -0.14 16.94 10.00
N ALA A 87 0.84 17.58 10.64
CA ALA A 87 2.25 17.30 10.38
C ALA A 87 2.62 15.86 10.78
N GLY A 88 2.10 15.36 11.91
CA GLY A 88 2.31 13.98 12.35
C GLY A 88 1.82 12.96 11.32
N LEU A 89 0.61 13.16 10.80
CA LEU A 89 0.00 12.27 9.80
C LEU A 89 0.75 12.33 8.46
N GLY A 90 1.07 13.53 7.99
CA GLY A 90 1.79 13.73 6.73
C GLY A 90 3.19 13.11 6.74
N LEU A 91 3.97 13.36 7.80
CA LEU A 91 5.32 12.81 7.95
C LEU A 91 5.31 11.29 8.14
N TRP A 92 4.35 10.76 8.90
CA TRP A 92 4.17 9.32 9.07
C TRP A 92 3.88 8.63 7.75
N MET A 93 2.94 9.16 6.95
CA MET A 93 2.64 8.63 5.62
C MET A 93 3.89 8.65 4.73
N GLY A 94 4.60 9.78 4.69
CA GLY A 94 5.86 9.91 3.97
C GLY A 94 6.88 8.84 4.38
N ALA A 95 7.06 8.63 5.68
CA ALA A 95 8.00 7.66 6.23
C ALA A 95 7.62 6.21 5.90
N VAL A 96 6.35 5.83 6.08
CA VAL A 96 5.86 4.46 5.83
C VAL A 96 5.96 4.10 4.35
N VAL A 97 5.53 5.00 3.45
CA VAL A 97 5.65 4.78 2.00
C VAL A 97 7.12 4.68 1.58
N THR A 98 7.97 5.59 2.06
CA THR A 98 9.41 5.56 1.76
C THR A 98 10.07 4.27 2.25
N ALA A 99 9.71 3.80 3.45
CA ALA A 99 10.19 2.54 3.99
C ALA A 99 9.74 1.34 3.15
N ALA A 100 8.47 1.30 2.71
CA ALA A 100 7.96 0.24 1.85
C ALA A 100 8.76 0.14 0.54
N PHE A 101 8.98 1.28 -0.12
CA PHE A 101 9.79 1.34 -1.33
C PHE A 101 11.28 1.12 -1.11
N ALA A 102 11.81 1.36 0.10
CA ALA A 102 13.17 0.97 0.44
C ALA A 102 13.32 -0.55 0.42
N PHE A 103 12.36 -1.29 1.00
CA PHE A 103 12.33 -2.76 0.91
C PHE A 103 12.14 -3.26 -0.53
N VAL A 104 11.30 -2.60 -1.33
CA VAL A 104 11.19 -2.90 -2.77
C VAL A 104 12.54 -2.67 -3.46
N TYR A 105 13.16 -1.51 -3.23
CA TYR A 105 14.44 -1.16 -3.83
C TYR A 105 15.50 -2.20 -3.51
N LEU A 106 15.59 -2.69 -2.27
CA LEU A 106 16.57 -3.72 -1.86
C LEU A 106 16.46 -5.05 -2.63
N GLN A 107 15.29 -5.36 -3.20
CA GLN A 107 15.05 -6.56 -4.00
C GLN A 107 15.42 -6.39 -5.48
N MET A 108 15.61 -5.14 -5.93
CA MET A 108 15.78 -4.80 -7.34
C MET A 108 17.21 -5.01 -7.85
N GLU A 109 17.30 -5.38 -9.12
CA GLU A 109 18.55 -5.53 -9.86
C GLU A 109 18.82 -4.33 -10.79
N GLY A 110 20.04 -4.29 -11.34
CA GLY A 110 20.46 -3.23 -12.28
C GLY A 110 21.04 -1.97 -11.63
N GLY A 111 21.34 -0.99 -12.48
CA GLY A 111 21.96 0.27 -12.07
C GLY A 111 20.99 1.19 -11.31
N PRO A 112 21.51 2.15 -10.50
CA PRO A 112 20.67 3.06 -9.71
C PRO A 112 19.64 3.86 -10.52
N PHE A 113 19.96 4.23 -11.77
CA PHE A 113 19.05 4.98 -12.64
C PHE A 113 17.88 4.12 -13.13
N THR A 114 18.14 2.87 -13.54
CA THR A 114 17.10 1.91 -13.92
C THR A 114 16.16 1.64 -12.74
N ARG A 115 16.75 1.40 -11.56
CA ARG A 115 15.99 1.19 -10.33
C ARG A 115 15.17 2.43 -9.96
N ALA A 116 15.74 3.63 -10.06
CA ALA A 116 15.02 4.87 -9.81
C ALA A 116 13.83 5.06 -10.76
N PHE A 117 14.01 4.82 -12.06
CA PHE A 117 12.91 4.91 -13.03
C PHE A 117 11.77 3.94 -12.70
N ILE A 118 12.09 2.69 -12.39
CA ILE A 118 11.09 1.68 -12.04
C ILE A 118 10.39 2.03 -10.71
N VAL A 119 11.13 2.53 -9.71
CA VAL A 119 10.53 3.00 -8.44
C VAL A 119 9.61 4.19 -8.69
N VAL A 120 9.96 5.14 -9.56
CA VAL A 120 9.07 6.26 -9.89
C VAL A 120 7.78 5.78 -10.57
N LEU A 121 7.88 4.83 -11.51
CA LEU A 121 6.70 4.24 -12.15
C LEU A 121 5.83 3.46 -11.17
N ALA A 122 6.44 2.68 -10.28
CA ALA A 122 5.74 1.93 -9.24
C ALA A 122 5.12 2.86 -8.19
N ALA A 123 5.82 3.93 -7.80
CA ALA A 123 5.31 4.98 -6.94
C ALA A 123 4.08 5.64 -7.56
N ALA A 124 4.16 6.07 -8.82
CA ALA A 124 3.04 6.65 -9.57
C ALA A 124 1.84 5.68 -9.66
N THR A 125 2.09 4.38 -9.84
CA THR A 125 1.05 3.35 -9.84
C THR A 125 0.37 3.23 -8.47
N SER A 126 1.15 3.17 -7.39
CA SER A 126 0.62 3.03 -6.03
C SER A 126 0.02 4.30 -5.44
N ALA A 127 0.37 5.47 -5.99
CA ALA A 127 0.09 6.79 -5.45
C ALA A 127 -1.39 7.15 -5.36
N VAL A 128 -2.26 6.44 -6.09
CA VAL A 128 -3.71 6.69 -6.15
C VAL A 128 -4.42 6.44 -4.82
N ILE A 129 -3.81 5.64 -3.93
CA ILE A 129 -4.40 5.20 -2.66
C ILE A 129 -3.53 5.54 -1.45
N TRP A 130 -2.55 6.43 -1.63
CA TRP A 130 -1.73 6.94 -0.53
C TRP A 130 -2.51 7.98 0.26
N VAL A 131 -2.99 7.54 1.42
CA VAL A 131 -3.85 8.28 2.32
C VAL A 131 -3.43 7.97 3.76
N ALA A 132 -3.63 8.89 4.69
CA ALA A 132 -3.30 8.75 6.12
C ALA A 132 -4.23 7.75 6.86
N ARG A 133 -4.27 6.50 6.39
CA ARG A 133 -5.07 5.39 6.90
C ARG A 133 -4.18 4.21 7.33
N PRO A 134 -4.65 3.34 8.25
CA PRO A 134 -3.93 2.13 8.67
C PRO A 134 -3.41 1.23 7.53
N GLN A 135 -4.06 1.25 6.37
CA GLN A 135 -3.68 0.42 5.22
C GLN A 135 -2.24 0.63 4.74
N LEU A 136 -1.64 1.82 4.92
CA LEU A 136 -0.25 2.07 4.52
C LEU A 136 0.75 1.14 5.21
N LEU A 137 0.47 0.76 6.47
CA LEU A 137 1.31 -0.22 7.17
C LEU A 137 1.21 -1.61 6.53
N SER A 138 0.06 -1.97 5.96
CA SER A 138 -0.05 -3.22 5.21
C SER A 138 0.79 -3.21 3.94
N PHE A 139 0.92 -2.08 3.27
CA PHE A 139 1.82 -1.95 2.11
C PHE A 139 3.28 -2.13 2.50
N LEU A 140 3.71 -1.49 3.60
CA LEU A 140 5.05 -1.71 4.16
C LEU A 140 5.28 -3.18 4.53
N LEU A 141 4.37 -3.79 5.28
CA LEU A 141 4.51 -5.17 5.74
C LEU A 141 4.45 -6.18 4.58
N THR A 142 3.69 -5.90 3.52
CA THR A 142 3.70 -6.68 2.27
C THR A 142 5.09 -6.63 1.62
N ALA A 143 5.69 -5.45 1.52
CA ALA A 143 7.06 -5.29 0.99
C ALA A 143 8.10 -6.01 1.87
N VAL A 144 7.92 -6.04 3.19
CA VAL A 144 8.77 -6.78 4.13
C VAL A 144 8.63 -8.29 3.93
N VAL A 145 7.41 -8.82 3.80
CA VAL A 145 7.19 -10.26 3.50
C VAL A 145 7.85 -10.65 2.18
N ALA A 146 7.63 -9.86 1.12
CA ALA A 146 8.28 -10.08 -0.17
C ALA A 146 9.82 -10.05 -0.04
N TYR A 147 10.36 -9.12 0.75
CA TYR A 147 11.80 -9.05 1.01
C TYR A 147 12.35 -10.26 1.77
N VAL A 148 11.62 -10.79 2.76
CA VAL A 148 12.01 -12.02 3.48
C VAL A 148 12.06 -13.22 2.54
N LEU A 149 11.07 -13.36 1.65
CA LEU A 149 11.07 -14.40 0.62
C LEU A 149 12.19 -14.18 -0.41
N TYR A 150 12.47 -12.92 -0.76
CA TYR A 150 13.59 -12.57 -1.62
C TYR A 150 14.93 -13.01 -1.02
N LEU A 151 15.15 -12.74 0.28
CA LEU A 151 16.33 -13.20 0.99
C LEU A 151 16.44 -14.72 0.98
N PHE A 152 15.33 -15.42 1.19
CA PHE A 152 15.30 -16.88 1.22
C PHE A 152 15.65 -17.49 -0.15
N LYS A 153 14.93 -17.10 -1.21
CA LYS A 153 15.08 -17.68 -2.55
C LYS A 153 16.32 -17.19 -3.30
N TRP A 154 16.49 -15.86 -3.43
CA TRP A 154 17.53 -15.29 -4.29
C TRP A 154 18.86 -15.02 -3.57
N ARG A 155 18.86 -14.89 -2.24
CA ARG A 155 20.09 -14.67 -1.46
C ARG A 155 20.53 -15.89 -0.64
N GLY A 156 19.72 -16.94 -0.55
CA GLY A 156 20.01 -18.13 0.25
C GLY A 156 20.07 -17.86 1.77
N VAL A 157 19.49 -16.75 2.23
CA VAL A 157 19.48 -16.35 3.65
C VAL A 157 18.12 -16.65 4.25
N ASN A 158 18.03 -17.68 5.10
CA ASN A 158 16.78 -18.06 5.75
C ASN A 158 16.42 -17.12 6.90
N ARG A 159 15.35 -16.35 6.73
CA ARG A 159 14.73 -15.48 7.76
C ARG A 159 13.23 -15.73 7.91
N LEU A 160 12.75 -16.91 7.48
CA LEU A 160 11.31 -17.23 7.49
C LEU A 160 10.71 -17.20 8.91
N TRP A 161 11.51 -17.42 9.94
CA TRP A 161 11.11 -17.33 11.36
C TRP A 161 10.58 -15.94 11.76
N LEU A 162 10.87 -14.88 10.98
CA LEU A 162 10.31 -13.55 11.20
C LEU A 162 8.84 -13.44 10.81
N LEU A 163 8.32 -14.30 9.93
CA LEU A 163 6.96 -14.16 9.42
C LEU A 163 5.89 -14.35 10.51
N PRO A 164 5.93 -15.38 11.38
CA PRO A 164 4.90 -15.54 12.41
C PRO A 164 4.75 -14.33 13.35
N PRO A 165 5.82 -13.79 13.98
CA PRO A 165 5.67 -12.58 14.81
C PRO A 165 5.30 -11.34 13.99
N LEU A 166 5.71 -11.26 12.72
CA LEU A 166 5.29 -10.18 11.82
C LEU A 166 3.78 -10.21 11.58
N PHE A 167 3.18 -11.38 11.36
CA PHE A 167 1.73 -11.52 11.18
C PHE A 167 0.95 -11.25 12.47
N VAL A 168 1.49 -11.60 13.64
CA VAL A 168 0.93 -11.23 14.96
C VAL A 168 0.89 -9.71 15.14
N LEU A 169 1.96 -9.02 14.76
CA LEU A 169 1.96 -7.56 14.77
C LEU A 169 0.97 -7.01 13.74
N TRP A 170 0.97 -7.55 12.52
CA TRP A 170 0.14 -7.08 11.41
C TRP A 170 -1.36 -7.18 11.71
N VAL A 171 -1.82 -8.30 12.29
CA VAL A 171 -3.25 -8.50 12.58
C VAL A 171 -3.82 -7.46 13.56
N ASN A 172 -2.96 -6.85 14.39
CA ASN A 172 -3.35 -5.77 15.30
C ASN A 172 -3.26 -4.38 14.63
N LEU A 173 -2.47 -4.25 13.55
CA LEU A 173 -2.31 -3.01 12.82
C LEU A 173 -3.37 -2.81 11.74
N HIS A 174 -3.66 -3.85 10.93
CA HIS A 174 -4.64 -3.77 9.84
C HIS A 174 -4.96 -5.16 9.26
N ALA A 175 -6.21 -5.36 8.83
CA ALA A 175 -6.73 -6.57 8.17
C ALA A 175 -6.05 -6.90 6.82
N GLY A 176 -5.24 -5.96 6.30
CA GLY A 176 -4.44 -6.15 5.10
C GLY A 176 -3.34 -7.22 5.22
N TYR A 177 -3.21 -7.93 6.35
CA TYR A 177 -2.38 -9.14 6.45
C TYR A 177 -2.74 -10.19 5.38
N ALA A 178 -3.97 -10.15 4.86
CA ALA A 178 -4.39 -10.99 3.73
C ALA A 178 -3.45 -10.84 2.51
N LEU A 179 -2.90 -9.64 2.27
CA LEU A 179 -1.91 -9.40 1.20
C LEU A 179 -0.62 -10.19 1.43
N GLY A 180 -0.18 -10.33 2.68
CA GLY A 180 0.98 -11.16 3.03
C GLY A 180 0.74 -12.63 2.70
N PHE A 181 -0.45 -13.16 2.97
CA PHE A 181 -0.83 -14.52 2.57
C PHE A 181 -0.95 -14.67 1.05
N MET A 182 -1.46 -13.67 0.32
CA MET A 182 -1.44 -13.68 -1.14
C MET A 182 -0.01 -13.80 -1.68
N VAL A 183 0.95 -13.05 -1.13
CA VAL A 183 2.37 -13.17 -1.50
C VAL A 183 2.92 -14.57 -1.22
N LEU A 184 2.62 -15.16 -0.05
CA LEU A 184 3.06 -16.50 0.31
C LEU A 184 2.46 -17.59 -0.59
N VAL A 185 1.17 -17.50 -0.91
CA VAL A 185 0.47 -18.42 -1.81
C VAL A 185 1.04 -18.31 -3.22
N ALA A 186 1.24 -17.09 -3.73
CA ALA A 186 1.84 -16.86 -5.04
C ALA A 186 3.26 -17.45 -5.12
N PHE A 187 4.06 -17.26 -4.06
CA PHE A 187 5.39 -17.84 -3.96
C PHE A 187 5.37 -19.37 -3.99
N VAL A 188 4.57 -20.00 -3.13
CA VAL A 188 4.48 -21.48 -3.09
C VAL A 188 3.96 -22.04 -4.41
N ALA A 189 2.91 -21.46 -4.98
CA ALA A 189 2.36 -21.90 -6.26
C ALA A 189 3.38 -21.77 -7.40
N GLY A 190 4.13 -20.66 -7.43
CA GLY A 190 5.21 -20.45 -8.38
C GLY A 190 6.33 -21.48 -8.26
N GLU A 191 6.80 -21.77 -7.05
CA GLU A 191 7.85 -22.77 -6.82
C GLU A 191 7.37 -24.19 -7.16
N VAL A 192 6.13 -24.54 -6.83
CA VAL A 192 5.54 -25.83 -7.24
C VAL A 192 5.51 -25.93 -8.77
N LEU A 193 5.10 -24.86 -9.47
CA LEU A 193 5.06 -24.85 -10.93
C LEU A 193 6.45 -24.95 -11.55
N ASN A 194 7.47 -24.31 -10.96
CA ASN A 194 8.88 -24.46 -11.36
C ASN A 194 9.32 -25.94 -11.34
N HIS A 195 8.95 -26.71 -10.29
CA HIS A 195 9.24 -28.15 -10.23
C HIS A 195 8.47 -28.96 -11.26
N LEU A 196 7.16 -28.68 -11.43
CA LEU A 196 6.33 -29.41 -12.40
C LEU A 196 6.81 -29.21 -13.83
N LEU A 197 7.19 -27.98 -14.20
CA LEU A 197 7.72 -27.70 -15.53
C LEU A 197 9.09 -28.34 -15.76
N ALA A 198 9.92 -28.46 -14.72
CA ALA A 198 11.20 -29.17 -14.82
C ALA A 198 11.03 -30.68 -15.11
N LEU A 199 9.89 -31.29 -14.77
CA LEU A 199 9.57 -32.67 -15.10
C LEU A 199 9.16 -32.85 -16.58
N VAL A 200 8.56 -31.82 -17.18
CA VAL A 200 7.99 -31.87 -18.54
C VAL A 200 8.96 -31.36 -19.60
N ALA A 201 9.86 -30.44 -19.25
CA ALA A 201 10.89 -29.93 -20.14
C ALA A 201 12.24 -30.63 -19.86
N PRO A 202 12.61 -31.71 -20.59
CA PRO A 202 13.93 -32.31 -20.45
C PRO A 202 15.02 -31.26 -20.71
N PRO A 203 16.21 -31.39 -20.10
CA PRO A 203 17.30 -30.46 -20.33
C PRO A 203 17.59 -30.42 -21.83
N PHE A 204 17.51 -29.21 -22.41
CA PHE A 204 17.92 -28.95 -23.78
C PHE A 204 19.37 -29.44 -23.90
N LEU A 205 19.57 -30.60 -24.53
CA LEU A 205 20.91 -31.07 -24.87
C LEU A 205 21.54 -29.96 -25.72
N PRO A 206 22.74 -29.44 -25.37
CA PRO A 206 23.44 -28.55 -26.27
C PRO A 206 23.63 -29.27 -27.61
N PRO A 207 23.63 -28.56 -28.76
CA PRO A 207 23.91 -29.19 -30.03
C PRO A 207 25.26 -29.91 -29.92
N VAL A 208 25.24 -31.22 -30.16
CA VAL A 208 26.44 -32.04 -30.30
C VAL A 208 27.38 -31.29 -31.23
N GLY A 209 28.59 -31.02 -30.74
CA GLY A 209 29.60 -30.24 -31.44
C GLY A 209 29.72 -30.74 -32.88
N GLY A 210 29.51 -29.83 -33.83
CA GLY A 210 29.84 -30.09 -35.22
C GLY A 210 31.33 -30.32 -35.32
N ASP A 211 31.70 -31.54 -35.70
CA ASP A 211 33.02 -31.91 -36.18
C ASP A 211 33.55 -30.82 -37.12
N ARG A 212 34.62 -30.15 -36.69
CA ARG A 212 35.55 -29.47 -37.59
C ARG A 212 36.96 -29.80 -37.14
N GLY A 213 37.52 -30.79 -37.84
CA GLY A 213 38.87 -30.73 -38.41
C GLY A 213 40.01 -30.50 -37.43
N GLU A 214 40.61 -31.61 -37.02
CA GLU A 214 42.05 -31.85 -36.94
C GLU A 214 42.97 -30.63 -37.15
N THR A 215 43.73 -30.29 -36.11
CA THR A 215 45.19 -30.20 -36.23
C THR A 215 45.81 -30.45 -34.86
N GLN A 216 46.25 -31.69 -34.65
CA GLN A 216 47.10 -32.08 -33.53
C GLN A 216 48.48 -31.43 -33.70
N THR A 217 48.88 -30.59 -32.75
CA THR A 217 50.29 -30.34 -32.46
C THR A 217 50.54 -30.72 -30.99
N ALA A 218 51.48 -31.64 -30.81
CA ALA A 218 51.81 -32.30 -29.54
C ALA A 218 52.44 -31.35 -28.52
N PRO A 219 52.23 -31.56 -27.20
CA PRO A 219 53.10 -30.99 -26.18
C PRO A 219 54.14 -32.01 -25.69
N THR A 220 55.38 -31.54 -25.58
CA THR A 220 56.52 -32.20 -24.93
C THR A 220 56.37 -32.26 -23.40
N PRO A 221 56.92 -33.29 -22.72
CA PRO A 221 56.80 -33.42 -21.26
C PRO A 221 58.00 -32.79 -20.53
N GLY A 222 57.74 -32.11 -19.41
CA GLY A 222 58.75 -31.63 -18.46
C GLY A 222 58.13 -31.19 -17.13
N PRO A 223 58.86 -31.29 -15.99
CA PRO A 223 58.33 -31.95 -14.79
C PRO A 223 57.84 -31.01 -13.66
N SER A 224 56.90 -31.52 -12.86
CA SER A 224 56.68 -31.14 -11.44
C SER A 224 57.71 -31.86 -10.55
N PRO A 225 58.10 -31.37 -9.34
CA PRO A 225 57.17 -30.93 -8.28
C PRO A 225 57.67 -29.80 -7.34
N ASN A 226 56.76 -29.11 -6.63
CA ASN A 226 56.84 -29.05 -5.16
C ASN A 226 55.59 -28.51 -4.46
N SER A 227 55.36 -29.07 -3.29
CA SER A 227 54.32 -28.86 -2.28
C SER A 227 54.40 -27.55 -1.50
N GLY A 228 53.26 -27.04 -1.03
CA GLY A 228 53.16 -26.06 0.06
C GLY A 228 51.71 -25.70 0.37
N GLY A 229 51.23 -26.09 1.55
CA GLY A 229 49.83 -26.02 1.96
C GLY A 229 49.27 -24.63 2.32
N GLY A 230 47.94 -24.57 2.47
CA GLY A 230 47.26 -23.44 3.11
C GLY A 230 45.76 -23.39 2.83
N GLY A 231 44.95 -23.69 3.86
CA GLY A 231 43.62 -23.10 4.06
C GLY A 231 42.47 -23.60 3.18
N GLY A 232 41.72 -24.59 3.66
CA GLY A 232 40.44 -25.02 3.09
C GLY A 232 39.41 -23.89 3.10
N PHE A 233 39.06 -23.41 1.91
CA PHE A 233 37.78 -22.73 1.64
C PHE A 233 36.69 -23.81 1.47
N PRO A 234 35.45 -23.58 1.94
CA PRO A 234 34.36 -24.49 1.64
C PRO A 234 34.10 -24.50 0.12
N PRO A 235 33.66 -25.63 -0.46
CA PRO A 235 33.47 -25.75 -1.89
C PRO A 235 32.41 -24.74 -2.34
N ARG A 236 32.80 -23.88 -3.29
CA ARG A 236 31.85 -23.18 -4.17
C ARG A 236 30.94 -24.24 -4.77
N ILE A 237 29.66 -24.22 -4.42
CA ILE A 237 28.64 -24.93 -5.19
C ILE A 237 28.78 -24.44 -6.64
N GLY A 238 28.94 -25.42 -7.54
CA GLY A 238 29.43 -25.24 -8.90
C GLY A 238 28.70 -24.14 -9.67
N GLY A 239 29.49 -23.34 -10.38
CA GLY A 239 29.01 -22.71 -11.60
C GLY A 239 28.72 -23.82 -12.60
N ASP A 240 27.51 -23.78 -13.16
CA ASP A 240 27.21 -23.99 -14.59
C ASP A 240 25.68 -23.99 -14.79
N ARG A 241 25.07 -22.82 -14.56
CA ARG A 241 23.80 -22.35 -15.16
C ARG A 241 23.82 -20.83 -15.18
N GLU A 242 24.67 -20.23 -16.01
CA GLU A 242 24.64 -18.78 -16.23
C GLU A 242 23.26 -18.38 -16.79
N GLY A 243 22.38 -17.86 -15.93
CA GLY A 243 21.13 -17.20 -16.33
C GLY A 243 19.80 -17.78 -15.81
N ALA A 244 19.80 -18.85 -15.01
CA ALA A 244 18.56 -19.39 -14.43
C ALA A 244 18.35 -18.91 -12.98
N ASP A 245 17.13 -18.47 -12.67
CA ASP A 245 16.72 -18.18 -11.29
C ASP A 245 16.82 -19.42 -10.39
N PRO A 246 17.19 -19.27 -9.11
CA PRO A 246 17.25 -20.39 -8.17
C PRO A 246 15.85 -20.94 -7.91
N VAL A 247 15.70 -22.26 -7.92
CA VAL A 247 14.44 -22.95 -7.56
C VAL A 247 14.57 -23.49 -6.14
N VAL A 248 13.59 -23.23 -5.29
CA VAL A 248 13.56 -23.69 -3.90
C VAL A 248 13.20 -25.17 -3.86
N ASP A 249 13.90 -25.97 -3.07
CA ASP A 249 13.61 -27.41 -2.95
C ASP A 249 12.29 -27.69 -2.20
N TRP A 250 11.78 -28.92 -2.30
CA TRP A 250 10.52 -29.31 -1.63
C TRP A 250 10.54 -29.10 -0.10
N ARG A 251 11.71 -29.24 0.53
CA ARG A 251 11.87 -28.96 1.97
C ARG A 251 11.70 -27.46 2.24
N GLY A 252 12.31 -26.60 1.44
CA GLY A 252 12.14 -25.16 1.52
C GLY A 252 10.70 -24.72 1.28
N ILE A 253 10.01 -25.31 0.30
CA ILE A 253 8.57 -25.08 0.09
C ILE A 253 7.78 -25.49 1.33
N GLY A 254 8.05 -26.68 1.88
CA GLY A 254 7.42 -27.16 3.12
C GLY A 254 7.66 -26.23 4.32
N LEU A 255 8.85 -25.61 4.43
CA LEU A 255 9.14 -24.61 5.47
C LEU A 255 8.29 -23.34 5.29
N VAL A 256 8.15 -22.82 4.06
CA VAL A 256 7.30 -21.65 3.79
C VAL A 256 5.85 -21.96 4.12
N VAL A 257 5.34 -23.12 3.71
CA VAL A 257 3.98 -23.57 4.04
C VAL A 257 3.79 -23.71 5.55
N GLY A 258 4.71 -24.38 6.25
CA GLY A 258 4.62 -24.56 7.70
C GLY A 258 4.61 -23.23 8.46
N VAL A 259 5.45 -22.28 8.04
CA VAL A 259 5.47 -20.92 8.60
C VAL A 259 4.20 -20.13 8.27
N ALA A 260 3.65 -20.30 7.06
CA ALA A 260 2.39 -19.68 6.67
C ALA A 260 1.22 -20.21 7.52
N VAL A 261 1.13 -21.54 7.71
CA VAL A 261 0.12 -22.17 8.57
C VAL A 261 0.25 -21.68 10.01
N LEU A 262 1.47 -21.64 10.55
CA LEU A 262 1.71 -21.10 11.89
C LEU A 262 1.27 -19.63 11.99
N SER A 263 1.54 -18.83 10.96
CA SER A 263 1.12 -17.42 10.90
C SER A 263 -0.40 -17.27 10.89
N VAL A 264 -1.14 -18.14 10.17
CA VAL A 264 -2.61 -18.17 10.19
C VAL A 264 -3.12 -18.51 11.59
N LEU A 265 -2.59 -19.56 12.21
CA LEU A 265 -2.99 -19.97 13.56
C LEU A 265 -2.76 -18.87 14.59
N LEU A 266 -1.67 -18.12 14.45
CA LEU A 266 -1.31 -17.02 15.34
C LEU A 266 -2.07 -15.71 15.09
N LEU A 267 -2.91 -15.61 14.04
CA LEU A 267 -3.78 -14.46 13.87
C LEU A 267 -4.73 -14.27 15.06
N VAL A 268 -5.00 -15.30 15.86
CA VAL A 268 -5.82 -15.21 17.08
C VAL A 268 -5.25 -14.30 18.16
N VAL A 269 -3.97 -13.92 18.06
CA VAL A 269 -3.28 -13.02 19.01
C VAL A 269 -3.67 -11.56 18.72
N ASN A 270 -4.96 -11.26 18.91
CA ASN A 270 -5.55 -9.94 18.78
C ASN A 270 -6.90 -9.90 19.54
N PRO A 271 -7.46 -8.71 19.85
CA PRO A 271 -8.71 -8.58 20.60
C PRO A 271 -9.93 -9.25 19.93
N ASN A 272 -9.95 -9.31 18.59
CA ASN A 272 -11.02 -9.93 17.81
C ASN A 272 -10.84 -11.46 17.69
N THR A 273 -9.75 -12.02 18.20
CA THR A 273 -9.46 -13.46 18.27
C THR A 273 -9.61 -14.17 16.91
N THR A 274 -10.42 -15.23 16.84
CA THR A 274 -10.64 -16.08 15.66
C THR A 274 -11.42 -15.40 14.53
N ARG A 275 -12.11 -14.27 14.80
CA ARG A 275 -12.85 -13.54 13.76
C ARG A 275 -11.93 -13.01 12.66
N MET A 276 -10.67 -12.77 13.00
CA MET A 276 -9.66 -12.37 12.02
C MET A 276 -9.33 -13.49 11.02
N TRP A 277 -9.84 -14.72 11.16
CA TRP A 277 -9.70 -15.72 10.10
C TRP A 277 -10.69 -15.54 8.95
N THR A 278 -11.88 -15.00 9.22
CA THR A 278 -12.96 -14.88 8.21
C THR A 278 -13.24 -13.44 7.80
N TYR A 279 -12.81 -12.45 8.59
CA TYR A 279 -13.09 -11.03 8.38
C TYR A 279 -12.86 -10.54 6.93
N TYR A 280 -11.75 -10.93 6.31
CA TYR A 280 -11.46 -10.52 4.92
C TYR A 280 -12.44 -11.11 3.91
N LEU A 281 -12.93 -12.34 4.13
CA LEU A 281 -13.93 -13.00 3.27
C LEU A 281 -15.29 -12.32 3.42
N GLU A 282 -15.65 -11.93 4.64
CA GLU A 282 -16.89 -11.22 4.93
C GLU A 282 -16.88 -9.84 4.26
N THR A 283 -15.76 -9.12 4.34
CA THR A 283 -15.60 -7.79 3.73
C THR A 283 -15.76 -7.83 2.21
N VAL A 284 -15.06 -8.74 1.53
CA VAL A 284 -15.10 -8.83 0.05
C VAL A 284 -16.48 -9.25 -0.48
N ARG A 285 -17.34 -9.84 0.36
CA ARG A 285 -18.71 -10.25 0.02
C ARG A 285 -19.74 -9.12 0.09
N ILE A 286 -19.40 -7.95 0.63
CA ILE A 286 -20.33 -6.81 0.72
C ILE A 286 -20.47 -6.20 -0.68
N GLY A 287 -21.63 -6.41 -1.32
CA GLY A 287 -21.88 -5.93 -2.69
C GLY A 287 -21.86 -4.41 -2.82
N VAL A 288 -22.41 -3.70 -1.82
CA VAL A 288 -22.41 -2.23 -1.79
C VAL A 288 -21.00 -1.62 -1.86
N LEU A 289 -19.96 -2.31 -1.37
CA LEU A 289 -18.58 -1.83 -1.52
C LEU A 289 -18.22 -1.66 -3.00
N GLN A 290 -18.54 -2.67 -3.82
CA GLN A 290 -18.25 -2.69 -5.25
C GLN A 290 -19.11 -1.68 -6.01
N ASP A 291 -20.35 -1.47 -5.58
CA ASP A 291 -21.29 -0.61 -6.31
C ASP A 291 -21.07 0.89 -6.01
N PHE A 292 -20.58 1.24 -4.81
CA PHE A 292 -20.57 2.63 -4.34
C PHE A 292 -19.22 3.19 -3.93
N ILE A 293 -18.26 2.34 -3.55
CA ILE A 293 -16.93 2.81 -3.14
C ILE A 293 -15.95 2.64 -4.29
N GLN A 294 -15.52 3.77 -4.86
CA GLN A 294 -14.68 3.82 -6.06
C GLN A 294 -13.40 2.98 -5.97
N GLU A 295 -12.79 2.83 -4.78
CA GLU A 295 -11.56 2.03 -4.63
C GLU A 295 -11.78 0.51 -4.78
N TRP A 296 -13.01 0.03 -4.64
CA TRP A 296 -13.41 -1.37 -4.80
C TRP A 296 -13.91 -1.70 -6.21
N GLN A 297 -14.07 -0.68 -7.06
CA GLN A 297 -14.47 -0.83 -8.45
C GLN A 297 -13.30 -1.16 -9.36
N SER A 298 -13.63 -1.82 -10.48
CA SER A 298 -12.73 -1.92 -11.62
C SER A 298 -12.27 -0.52 -12.03
N PRO A 299 -10.95 -0.29 -12.20
CA PRO A 299 -10.45 1.03 -12.52
C PRO A 299 -10.95 1.55 -13.87
N ASP A 300 -11.31 2.84 -13.93
CA ASP A 300 -11.49 3.54 -15.20
C ASP A 300 -10.12 3.91 -15.78
N PHE A 301 -9.76 3.24 -16.87
CA PHE A 301 -8.51 3.45 -17.57
C PHE A 301 -8.50 4.69 -18.47
N HIS A 302 -9.61 5.40 -18.66
CA HIS A 302 -9.58 6.70 -19.35
C HIS A 302 -8.99 7.81 -18.48
N LEU A 303 -8.94 7.62 -17.16
CA LEU A 303 -8.41 8.59 -16.22
C LEU A 303 -6.88 8.55 -16.20
N LEU A 304 -6.23 9.71 -16.34
CA LEU A 304 -4.76 9.80 -16.42
C LEU A 304 -4.05 9.23 -15.18
N TYR A 305 -4.67 9.27 -14.01
CA TYR A 305 -4.06 8.79 -12.78
C TYR A 305 -4.01 7.25 -12.69
N THR A 306 -4.80 6.51 -13.49
CA THR A 306 -4.77 5.04 -13.52
C THR A 306 -3.79 4.50 -14.57
N GLN A 307 -3.40 5.32 -15.55
CA GLN A 307 -2.46 4.95 -16.63
C GLN A 307 -1.10 4.39 -16.18
N PRO A 308 -0.45 4.87 -15.09
CA PRO A 308 0.81 4.28 -14.64
C PRO A 308 0.74 2.77 -14.39
N PHE A 309 -0.40 2.25 -13.93
CA PHE A 309 -0.62 0.81 -13.77
C PHE A 309 -0.48 0.06 -15.10
N ILE A 310 -1.15 0.54 -16.15
CA ILE A 310 -1.07 -0.05 -17.50
C ILE A 310 0.37 -0.04 -18.00
N TRP A 311 1.05 1.11 -17.89
CA TRP A 311 2.44 1.22 -18.34
C TRP A 311 3.37 0.29 -17.59
N MET A 312 3.19 0.13 -16.28
CA MET A 312 3.97 -0.80 -15.48
C MET A 312 3.70 -2.26 -15.87
N LEU A 313 2.43 -2.62 -16.10
CA LEU A 313 2.05 -3.96 -16.54
C LEU A 313 2.64 -4.29 -17.92
N LEU A 314 2.43 -3.41 -18.91
CA LEU A 314 2.96 -3.57 -20.26
C LEU A 314 4.50 -3.59 -20.28
N ALA A 315 5.15 -2.71 -19.51
CA ALA A 315 6.60 -2.72 -19.38
C ALA A 315 7.12 -4.03 -18.78
N THR A 316 6.37 -4.63 -17.83
CA THR A 316 6.73 -5.92 -17.22
C THR A 316 6.63 -7.05 -18.23
N LEU A 317 5.52 -7.13 -18.97
CA LEU A 317 5.33 -8.13 -20.02
C LEU A 317 6.38 -8.00 -21.13
N ALA A 318 6.64 -6.78 -21.59
CA ALA A 318 7.66 -6.50 -22.59
C ALA A 318 9.07 -6.86 -22.08
N ALA A 319 9.42 -6.47 -20.85
CA ALA A 319 10.71 -6.81 -20.27
C ALA A 319 10.91 -8.32 -20.13
N MET A 320 9.89 -9.06 -19.69
CA MET A 320 9.93 -10.52 -19.62
C MET A 320 10.24 -11.14 -21.00
N GLY A 321 9.52 -10.73 -22.05
CA GLY A 321 9.73 -11.22 -23.41
C GLY A 321 11.08 -10.84 -24.03
N LEU A 322 11.58 -9.63 -23.76
CA LEU A 322 12.83 -9.12 -24.35
C LEU A 322 14.09 -9.56 -23.59
N SER A 323 13.96 -9.90 -22.30
CA SER A 323 15.10 -10.20 -21.44
C SER A 323 15.96 -11.38 -21.89
N GLY A 324 15.38 -12.35 -22.62
CA GLY A 324 16.05 -13.63 -22.91
C GLY A 324 16.33 -14.49 -21.67
N ARG A 325 15.92 -14.01 -20.48
CA ARG A 325 15.94 -14.74 -19.23
C ARG A 325 14.75 -15.68 -19.22
N ARG A 326 14.93 -16.92 -18.74
CA ARG A 326 13.80 -17.82 -18.51
C ARG A 326 12.90 -17.18 -17.46
N ALA A 327 11.60 -17.09 -17.74
CA ALA A 327 10.64 -16.56 -16.78
C ALA A 327 10.50 -17.55 -15.63
N ASP A 328 10.80 -17.08 -14.43
CA ASP A 328 10.59 -17.84 -13.20
C ASP A 328 9.08 -17.88 -12.87
N CYS A 329 8.56 -19.05 -12.51
CA CYS A 329 7.12 -19.20 -12.28
C CYS A 329 6.63 -18.42 -11.06
N THR A 330 7.49 -18.17 -10.06
CA THR A 330 7.13 -17.32 -8.93
C THR A 330 6.92 -15.88 -9.38
N ASP A 331 7.78 -15.37 -10.27
CA ASP A 331 7.60 -14.04 -10.86
C ASP A 331 6.30 -13.96 -11.69
N LEU A 332 6.01 -14.98 -12.50
CA LEU A 332 4.77 -15.03 -13.30
C LEU A 332 3.50 -15.08 -12.44
N VAL A 333 3.47 -15.95 -11.43
CA VAL A 333 2.30 -16.09 -10.55
C VAL A 333 2.12 -14.84 -9.70
N MET A 334 3.20 -14.25 -9.18
CA MET A 334 3.13 -12.98 -8.44
C MET A 334 2.57 -11.85 -9.29
N VAL A 335 3.12 -11.63 -10.49
CA VAL A 335 2.65 -10.56 -11.38
C VAL A 335 1.21 -10.83 -11.81
N GLY A 336 0.88 -12.06 -12.23
CA GLY A 336 -0.46 -12.41 -12.67
C GLY A 336 -1.53 -12.25 -11.60
N MET A 337 -1.27 -12.75 -10.39
CA MET A 337 -2.21 -12.67 -9.25
C MET A 337 -2.48 -11.23 -8.84
N PHE A 338 -1.43 -10.42 -8.67
CA PHE A 338 -1.59 -9.03 -8.25
C PHE A 338 -2.09 -8.13 -9.39
N ALA A 339 -1.77 -8.42 -10.65
CA ALA A 339 -2.35 -7.72 -11.80
C ALA A 339 -3.86 -7.99 -11.88
N TYR A 340 -4.28 -9.24 -11.73
CA TYR A 340 -5.71 -9.60 -11.70
C TYR A 340 -6.44 -8.87 -10.56
N ALA A 341 -5.87 -8.88 -9.35
CA ALA A 341 -6.44 -8.15 -8.22
C ALA A 341 -6.55 -6.64 -8.47
N ALA A 342 -5.55 -6.03 -9.11
CA ALA A 342 -5.55 -4.62 -9.51
C ALA A 342 -6.55 -4.30 -10.62
N LEU A 343 -6.79 -5.22 -11.55
CA LEU A 343 -7.82 -5.08 -12.58
C LEU A 343 -9.24 -5.16 -12.01
N LEU A 344 -9.43 -5.97 -10.96
CA LEU A 344 -10.72 -6.08 -10.27
C LEU A 344 -11.04 -4.87 -9.37
N ALA A 345 -10.03 -4.30 -8.70
CA ALA A 345 -10.24 -3.20 -7.77
C ALA A 345 -9.03 -2.27 -7.69
N GLY A 346 -9.27 -0.96 -7.86
CA GLY A 346 -8.22 0.08 -7.83
C GLY A 346 -7.38 0.11 -6.55
N ARG A 347 -7.94 -0.30 -5.40
CA ARG A 347 -7.21 -0.47 -4.12
C ARG A 347 -6.00 -1.40 -4.20
N ASN A 348 -5.95 -2.30 -5.19
CA ASN A 348 -4.87 -3.27 -5.36
C ASN A 348 -3.71 -2.75 -6.24
N PHE A 349 -3.76 -1.49 -6.71
CA PHE A 349 -2.65 -0.87 -7.46
C PHE A 349 -1.35 -0.79 -6.65
N ALA A 350 -1.42 -0.42 -5.36
CA ALA A 350 -0.21 -0.34 -4.53
C ALA A 350 0.41 -1.71 -4.26
N PRO A 351 -0.34 -2.75 -3.81
CA PRO A 351 0.20 -4.10 -3.70
C PRO A 351 0.83 -4.62 -5.00
N PHE A 352 0.17 -4.39 -6.15
CA PHE A 352 0.72 -4.74 -7.46
C PHE A 352 2.06 -4.05 -7.73
N ALA A 353 2.15 -2.74 -7.51
CA ALA A 353 3.36 -1.98 -7.73
C ALA A 353 4.53 -2.47 -6.87
N LEU A 354 4.27 -2.78 -5.59
CA LEU A 354 5.30 -3.23 -4.65
C LEU A 354 5.87 -4.60 -5.00
N VAL A 355 5.01 -5.54 -5.42
CA VAL A 355 5.41 -6.91 -5.77
C VAL A 355 6.01 -6.99 -7.17
N THR A 356 5.53 -6.18 -8.11
CA THR A 356 5.93 -6.24 -9.53
C THR A 356 7.21 -5.45 -9.82
N ALA A 357 7.51 -4.38 -9.07
CA ALA A 357 8.70 -3.57 -9.32
C ALA A 357 10.04 -4.35 -9.26
N PRO A 358 10.27 -5.25 -8.28
CA PRO A 358 11.45 -6.11 -8.27
C PRO A 358 11.53 -7.04 -9.49
N VAL A 359 10.39 -7.64 -9.88
CA VAL A 359 10.29 -8.52 -11.06
C VAL A 359 10.66 -7.76 -12.34
N LEU A 360 10.02 -6.61 -12.56
CA LEU A 360 10.32 -5.73 -13.69
C LEU A 360 11.81 -5.36 -13.73
N SER A 361 12.41 -5.06 -12.57
CA SER A 361 13.83 -4.69 -12.50
C SER A 361 14.79 -5.79 -12.92
N ARG A 362 14.51 -7.06 -12.56
CA ARG A 362 15.32 -8.23 -12.95
C ARG A 362 15.31 -8.41 -14.47
N HIS A 363 14.13 -8.38 -15.07
CA HIS A 363 13.98 -8.56 -16.52
C HIS A 363 14.51 -7.39 -17.32
N VAL A 364 14.30 -6.14 -16.88
CA VAL A 364 14.89 -4.96 -17.54
C VAL A 364 16.41 -4.99 -17.44
N ALA A 365 16.98 -5.32 -16.27
CA ALA A 365 18.43 -5.42 -16.12
C ALA A 365 19.04 -6.46 -17.07
N ALA A 366 18.39 -7.63 -17.21
CA ALA A 366 18.81 -8.67 -18.15
C ALA A 366 18.68 -8.22 -19.63
N ALA A 367 17.58 -7.57 -20.01
CA ALA A 367 17.38 -7.05 -21.36
C ALA A 367 18.44 -6.01 -21.74
N LEU A 368 18.72 -5.06 -20.83
CA LEU A 368 19.75 -4.03 -21.03
C LEU A 368 21.15 -4.64 -21.16
N ALA A 369 21.46 -5.66 -20.35
CA ALA A 369 22.73 -6.37 -20.44
C ALA A 369 22.88 -7.08 -21.79
N ARG A 370 21.83 -7.75 -22.26
CA ARG A 370 21.79 -8.44 -23.56
C ARG A 370 22.02 -7.48 -24.74
N TRP A 371 21.51 -6.25 -24.67
CA TRP A 371 21.73 -5.24 -25.71
C TRP A 371 23.08 -4.51 -25.61
N GLY A 372 24.00 -4.97 -24.76
CA GLY A 372 25.31 -4.33 -24.60
C GLY A 372 25.25 -2.97 -23.89
N TRP A 373 24.12 -2.64 -23.27
CA TRP A 373 23.94 -1.44 -22.44
C TRP A 373 24.36 -1.66 -20.98
N SER A 374 25.11 -2.74 -20.72
CA SER A 374 25.83 -2.91 -19.46
C SER A 374 26.85 -1.78 -19.29
N ALA A 375 27.13 -1.41 -18.03
CA ALA A 375 27.89 -0.21 -17.69
C ALA A 375 29.23 -0.15 -18.43
N ARG A 376 29.29 0.64 -19.52
CA ARG A 376 30.55 1.02 -20.18
C ARG A 376 31.53 1.48 -19.11
N SER A 377 32.73 0.91 -19.14
CA SER A 377 33.86 1.29 -18.29
C SER A 377 34.01 2.81 -18.33
N ARG A 378 33.69 3.49 -17.22
CA ARG A 378 33.82 4.94 -17.15
C ARG A 378 35.31 5.31 -17.18
N PRO A 379 35.70 6.39 -17.87
CA PRO A 379 37.06 6.88 -17.80
C PRO A 379 37.44 7.17 -16.33
N ARG A 380 38.66 6.81 -15.94
CA ARG A 380 39.18 7.11 -14.61
C ARG A 380 39.37 8.62 -14.49
N LEU A 381 38.40 9.29 -13.87
CA LEU A 381 38.51 10.72 -13.55
C LEU A 381 39.60 10.95 -12.49
N ASP A 382 40.31 12.06 -12.58
CA ASP A 382 41.30 12.49 -11.59
C ASP A 382 40.64 12.88 -10.24
N LEU A 383 41.44 13.12 -9.20
CA LEU A 383 40.95 13.45 -7.87
C LEU A 383 40.25 14.82 -7.82
N ARG A 384 40.71 15.79 -8.61
CA ARG A 384 40.18 17.16 -8.62
C ARG A 384 38.79 17.19 -9.23
N THR A 385 38.61 16.60 -10.40
CA THR A 385 37.33 16.45 -11.09
C THR A 385 36.33 15.67 -10.25
N ARG A 386 36.75 14.58 -9.60
CA ARG A 386 35.85 13.85 -8.67
C ARG A 386 35.40 14.71 -7.48
N THR A 387 36.30 15.54 -6.94
CA THR A 387 35.96 16.44 -5.83
C THR A 387 34.98 17.54 -6.28
N VAL A 388 35.21 18.12 -7.47
CA VAL A 388 34.30 19.13 -8.06
C VAL A 388 32.93 18.52 -8.36
N LEU A 389 32.87 17.34 -8.99
CA LEU A 389 31.61 16.63 -9.22
C LEU A 389 30.90 16.28 -7.92
N GLY A 390 31.65 15.88 -6.88
CA GLY A 390 31.09 15.67 -5.54
C GLY A 390 30.45 16.93 -4.95
N ALA A 391 31.07 18.11 -5.16
CA ALA A 391 30.51 19.39 -4.72
C ALA A 391 29.25 19.77 -5.52
N VAL A 392 29.27 19.58 -6.85
CA VAL A 392 28.07 19.75 -7.71
C VAL A 392 26.95 18.81 -7.27
N ASN A 393 27.27 17.54 -7.01
CA ASN A 393 26.30 16.56 -6.52
C ASN A 393 25.70 16.97 -5.18
N LEU A 394 26.53 17.48 -4.25
CA LEU A 394 26.06 17.98 -2.96
C LEU A 394 25.13 19.19 -3.13
N TRP A 395 25.48 20.12 -4.01
CA TRP A 395 24.63 21.27 -4.32
C TRP A 395 23.29 20.85 -4.95
N LEU A 396 23.31 19.92 -5.91
CA LEU A 396 22.10 19.35 -6.50
C LEU A 396 21.23 18.64 -5.45
N LEU A 397 21.84 17.86 -4.56
CA LEU A 397 21.12 17.22 -3.46
C LEU A 397 20.49 18.27 -2.54
N ALA A 398 21.24 19.29 -2.15
CA ALA A 398 20.74 20.37 -1.31
C ALA A 398 19.57 21.13 -1.97
N LEU A 399 19.65 21.39 -3.28
CA LEU A 399 18.57 21.98 -4.06
C LEU A 399 17.32 21.10 -4.06
N ILE A 400 17.46 19.80 -4.31
CA ILE A 400 16.33 18.87 -4.30
C ILE A 400 15.72 18.75 -2.89
N VAL A 401 16.55 18.74 -1.84
CA VAL A 401 16.06 18.75 -0.46
C VAL A 401 15.31 20.06 -0.16
N ALA A 402 15.80 21.21 -0.62
CA ALA A 402 15.09 22.48 -0.46
C ALA A 402 13.73 22.48 -1.17
N LEU A 403 13.68 22.00 -2.42
CA LEU A 403 12.42 21.85 -3.17
C LEU A 403 11.46 20.86 -2.50
N ALA A 404 11.98 19.74 -2.00
CA ALA A 404 11.21 18.78 -1.23
C ALA A 404 10.65 19.41 0.05
N MET A 405 11.44 20.19 0.78
CA MET A 405 10.99 20.91 1.97
C MET A 405 9.88 21.90 1.64
N VAL A 406 9.99 22.66 0.54
CA VAL A 406 8.92 23.57 0.08
C VAL A 406 7.63 22.79 -0.20
N LYS A 407 7.71 21.66 -0.92
CA LYS A 407 6.53 20.82 -1.20
C LYS A 407 5.92 20.23 0.07
N VAL A 408 6.76 19.78 0.99
CA VAL A 408 6.37 19.14 2.25
C VAL A 408 5.79 20.16 3.23
N TRP A 409 6.23 21.43 3.19
CA TRP A 409 5.74 22.48 4.07
C TRP A 409 4.22 22.68 4.01
N THR A 410 3.63 22.61 2.82
CA THR A 410 2.19 22.85 2.63
C THR A 410 1.31 21.82 3.36
N PRO A 411 1.50 20.49 3.17
CA PRO A 411 0.79 19.47 3.97
C PRO A 411 1.02 19.53 5.49
N LEU A 412 2.10 20.13 5.97
CA LEU A 412 2.40 20.26 7.40
C LEU A 412 1.66 21.45 8.04
N ASN A 413 1.22 22.42 7.24
CA ASN A 413 0.64 23.67 7.74
C ASN A 413 -0.81 23.48 8.19
N ILE A 414 -1.09 23.77 9.47
CA ILE A 414 -2.42 23.54 10.07
C ILE A 414 -3.50 24.35 9.35
N ALA A 415 -3.32 25.67 9.21
CA ALA A 415 -4.32 26.55 8.59
C ALA A 415 -4.63 26.15 7.14
N PHE A 416 -3.61 25.72 6.38
CA PHE A 416 -3.81 25.20 5.02
C PHE A 416 -4.67 23.92 5.02
N ASN A 417 -4.39 22.99 5.94
CA ASN A 417 -5.16 21.77 6.06
C ASN A 417 -6.61 22.06 6.47
N GLU A 418 -6.83 22.88 7.50
CA GLU A 418 -8.18 23.25 7.96
C GLU A 418 -8.99 23.92 6.86
N GLN A 419 -8.38 24.84 6.10
CA GLN A 419 -9.02 25.45 4.94
C GLN A 419 -9.38 24.38 3.90
N LYS A 420 -8.46 23.45 3.61
CA LYS A 420 -8.70 22.39 2.63
C LYS A 420 -9.79 21.41 3.07
N GLN A 421 -9.90 21.14 4.37
CA GLN A 421 -11.00 20.34 4.93
C GLN A 421 -12.34 21.06 4.78
N ARG A 422 -12.39 22.38 5.07
CA ARG A 422 -13.59 23.21 4.96
C ARG A 422 -14.19 23.24 3.54
N GLU A 423 -13.41 22.94 2.51
CA GLU A 423 -13.91 22.81 1.12
C GLU A 423 -14.77 21.56 0.88
N SER A 424 -14.73 20.56 1.76
CA SER A 424 -15.40 19.25 1.54
C SER A 424 -16.13 18.68 2.75
N LEU A 425 -15.83 19.17 3.94
CA LEU A 425 -16.44 18.76 5.21
C LEU A 425 -17.36 19.87 5.74
N PRO A 426 -18.44 19.50 6.46
CA PRO A 426 -19.47 20.43 6.93
C PRO A 426 -19.01 21.19 8.18
N VAL A 427 -17.86 21.87 8.11
CA VAL A 427 -17.21 22.51 9.27
C VAL A 427 -18.09 23.60 9.90
N ASP A 428 -18.71 24.44 9.07
CA ASP A 428 -19.53 25.55 9.55
C ASP A 428 -20.91 25.09 10.01
N ALA A 429 -21.53 24.13 9.30
CA ALA A 429 -22.75 23.47 9.78
C ALA A 429 -22.53 22.78 11.14
N VAL A 430 -21.38 22.13 11.35
CA VAL A 430 -21.01 21.56 12.66
C VAL A 430 -20.86 22.64 13.74
N ALA A 431 -20.27 23.79 13.40
CA ALA A 431 -20.19 24.92 14.33
C ALA A 431 -21.59 25.44 14.71
N TRP A 432 -22.50 25.52 13.74
CA TRP A 432 -23.91 25.86 13.97
C TRP A 432 -24.62 24.83 14.86
N ILE A 433 -24.47 23.52 14.60
CA ILE A 433 -25.05 22.45 15.42
C ILE A 433 -24.57 22.54 16.87
N ARG A 434 -23.27 22.77 17.10
CA ARG A 434 -22.71 22.94 18.46
C ARG A 434 -23.29 24.16 19.19
N GLN A 435 -23.60 25.23 18.45
CA GLN A 435 -24.14 26.46 19.01
C GLN A 435 -25.64 26.34 19.33
N GLN A 436 -26.45 25.86 18.39
CA GLN A 436 -27.91 25.81 18.51
C GLN A 436 -28.41 24.56 19.24
N ARG A 437 -27.61 23.49 19.25
CA ARG A 437 -27.93 22.20 19.87
C ARG A 437 -29.33 21.68 19.50
N PRO A 438 -29.64 21.51 18.20
CA PRO A 438 -30.92 20.93 17.77
C PRO A 438 -31.12 19.55 18.40
N ALA A 439 -32.33 19.24 18.85
CA ALA A 439 -32.63 17.96 19.47
C ALA A 439 -32.91 16.86 18.44
N GLY A 440 -32.65 15.60 18.85
CA GLY A 440 -33.01 14.41 18.08
C GLY A 440 -31.85 13.76 17.34
N GLU A 441 -32.12 12.59 16.77
CA GLU A 441 -31.12 11.81 16.05
C GLU A 441 -30.86 12.39 14.67
N MET A 442 -29.59 12.33 14.26
CA MET A 442 -29.11 12.92 13.01
C MET A 442 -29.12 11.91 11.86
N PHE A 443 -29.54 12.33 10.67
CA PHE A 443 -29.14 11.73 9.40
C PHE A 443 -27.96 12.51 8.81
N ASN A 444 -26.95 11.81 8.29
CA ASN A 444 -25.79 12.43 7.67
C ASN A 444 -25.28 11.63 6.46
N PRO A 445 -24.52 12.26 5.54
CA PRO A 445 -23.88 11.55 4.46
C PRO A 445 -22.75 10.63 4.95
N TYR A 446 -22.59 9.49 4.29
CA TYR A 446 -21.56 8.47 4.56
C TYR A 446 -20.16 9.07 4.68
N ASN A 447 -19.80 9.92 3.71
CA ASN A 447 -18.49 10.55 3.62
C ASN A 447 -18.22 11.61 4.71
N TRP A 448 -19.25 12.12 5.39
CA TRP A 448 -19.07 13.05 6.50
C TRP A 448 -19.08 12.36 7.85
N GLY A 449 -19.57 11.12 7.94
CA GLY A 449 -19.75 10.40 9.19
C GLY A 449 -18.48 10.38 10.05
N GLY A 450 -17.32 10.10 9.45
CA GLY A 450 -16.06 10.09 10.21
C GLY A 450 -15.71 11.43 10.85
N TYR A 451 -15.88 12.54 10.11
CA TYR A 451 -15.63 13.88 10.62
C TYR A 451 -16.64 14.29 11.69
N LEU A 452 -17.92 13.96 11.48
CA LEU A 452 -18.99 14.24 12.44
C LEU A 452 -18.77 13.47 13.75
N ILE A 453 -18.27 12.24 13.68
CA ILE A 453 -17.85 11.48 14.87
C ILE A 453 -16.74 12.24 15.61
N TRP A 454 -15.72 12.72 14.91
CA TRP A 454 -14.63 13.48 15.54
C TRP A 454 -15.11 14.81 16.15
N ALA A 455 -16.05 15.49 15.50
CA ALA A 455 -16.46 16.84 15.86
C ALA A 455 -17.66 16.91 16.81
N LEU A 456 -18.58 15.95 16.80
CA LEU A 456 -19.83 16.05 17.55
C LEU A 456 -19.98 14.98 18.64
N TRP A 457 -19.19 13.91 18.64
CA TRP A 457 -19.25 12.92 19.70
C TRP A 457 -18.68 13.49 21.03
N PRO A 458 -19.30 13.21 22.19
CA PRO A 458 -20.42 12.28 22.44
C PRO A 458 -21.82 12.89 22.33
N ASP A 459 -21.93 14.19 22.06
CA ASP A 459 -23.20 14.93 22.09
C ASP A 459 -24.17 14.49 20.96
N TYR A 460 -23.63 14.20 19.77
CA TYR A 460 -24.39 13.62 18.66
C TYR A 460 -23.75 12.33 18.17
N ARG A 461 -24.61 11.39 17.77
CA ARG A 461 -24.25 10.16 17.07
C ARG A 461 -24.61 10.27 15.60
N VAL A 462 -23.84 9.60 14.75
CA VAL A 462 -24.07 9.59 13.31
C VAL A 462 -25.09 8.53 12.91
N PHE A 463 -25.73 8.72 11.77
CA PHE A 463 -26.56 7.70 11.12
C PHE A 463 -25.70 6.62 10.47
N VAL A 464 -24.62 7.02 9.81
CA VAL A 464 -23.70 6.15 9.09
C VAL A 464 -22.31 6.80 8.99
N ASP A 465 -21.28 5.96 8.81
CA ASP A 465 -19.89 6.38 8.55
C ASP A 465 -19.11 5.33 7.74
N GLY A 466 -17.83 5.60 7.51
CA GLY A 466 -16.88 4.81 6.73
C GLY A 466 -16.65 3.34 7.11
N ARG A 467 -17.13 2.89 8.28
CA ARG A 467 -16.99 1.50 8.77
C ARG A 467 -17.97 0.55 8.08
N THR A 468 -17.80 0.33 6.78
CA THR A 468 -18.76 -0.44 5.95
C THR A 468 -19.08 -1.84 6.50
N ASP A 469 -18.08 -2.52 7.07
CA ASP A 469 -18.21 -3.85 7.68
C ASP A 469 -19.15 -3.88 8.88
N LEU A 470 -19.27 -2.76 9.62
CA LEU A 470 -20.17 -2.62 10.76
C LEU A 470 -21.64 -2.52 10.31
N TYR A 471 -21.91 -1.81 9.22
CA TYR A 471 -23.26 -1.52 8.78
C TYR A 471 -23.88 -2.67 7.98
N GLY A 472 -23.08 -3.32 7.14
CA GLY A 472 -23.50 -4.41 6.29
C GLY A 472 -24.31 -3.97 5.06
N ASP A 473 -24.48 -4.92 4.14
CA ASP A 473 -24.99 -4.69 2.79
C ASP A 473 -26.46 -4.20 2.77
N GLU A 474 -27.33 -4.80 3.59
CA GLU A 474 -28.76 -4.47 3.67
C GLU A 474 -29.00 -3.04 4.15
N PHE A 475 -28.39 -2.66 5.28
CA PHE A 475 -28.52 -1.33 5.84
C PHE A 475 -27.96 -0.25 4.91
N LEU A 476 -26.81 -0.51 4.28
CA LEU A 476 -26.22 0.49 3.39
C LEU A 476 -27.07 0.72 2.15
N ARG A 477 -27.78 -0.30 1.64
CA ARG A 477 -28.78 -0.08 0.58
C ARG A 477 -29.94 0.79 1.05
N GLN A 478 -30.47 0.54 2.24
CA GLN A 478 -31.51 1.38 2.83
C GLN A 478 -31.04 2.83 3.01
N TYR A 479 -29.82 3.03 3.51
CA TYR A 479 -29.19 4.35 3.61
C TYR A 479 -29.11 5.05 2.24
N LEU A 480 -28.70 4.34 1.20
CA LEU A 480 -28.61 4.88 -0.16
C LEU A 480 -29.98 5.22 -0.76
N ASP A 481 -31.01 4.45 -0.44
CA ASP A 481 -32.39 4.76 -0.84
C ASP A 481 -32.86 6.06 -0.17
N VAL A 482 -32.50 6.29 1.10
CA VAL A 482 -32.76 7.59 1.78
C VAL A 482 -31.96 8.73 1.17
N GLN A 483 -30.65 8.57 0.97
CA GLN A 483 -29.80 9.63 0.37
C GLN A 483 -30.27 10.02 -1.05
N ARG A 484 -30.84 9.07 -1.79
CA ARG A 484 -31.40 9.30 -3.14
C ARG A 484 -32.87 9.70 -3.12
N ALA A 485 -33.46 9.87 -1.93
CA ALA A 485 -34.86 10.20 -1.71
C ALA A 485 -35.83 9.30 -2.50
N ARG A 486 -35.57 7.99 -2.48
CA ARG A 486 -36.47 7.01 -3.11
C ARG A 486 -37.78 6.89 -2.31
N PRO A 487 -38.88 6.41 -2.93
CA PRO A 487 -40.12 6.16 -2.21
C PRO A 487 -39.88 5.31 -0.97
N GLY A 488 -40.39 5.73 0.19
CA GLY A 488 -40.12 5.07 1.49
C GLY A 488 -39.08 5.78 2.37
N PHE A 489 -38.47 6.87 1.92
CA PHE A 489 -37.39 7.52 2.68
C PHE A 489 -37.89 8.18 3.97
N GLU A 490 -39.06 8.82 3.97
CA GLU A 490 -39.62 9.47 5.17
C GLU A 490 -39.97 8.45 6.24
N GLU A 491 -40.54 7.31 5.85
CA GLU A 491 -40.83 6.20 6.74
C GLU A 491 -39.55 5.64 7.35
N THR A 492 -38.46 5.59 6.57
CA THR A 492 -37.14 5.18 7.07
C THR A 492 -36.58 6.19 8.07
N LEU A 493 -36.61 7.49 7.76
CA LEU A 493 -36.18 8.55 8.68
C LEU A 493 -36.98 8.49 10.00
N ALA A 494 -38.30 8.33 9.90
CA ALA A 494 -39.18 8.19 11.06
C ALA A 494 -38.90 6.92 11.88
N ALA A 495 -38.63 5.78 11.23
CA ALA A 495 -38.31 4.51 11.89
C ALA A 495 -37.02 4.58 12.73
N TYR A 496 -36.07 5.41 12.31
CA TYR A 496 -34.84 5.69 13.07
C TYR A 496 -34.95 6.90 14.01
N GLY A 497 -36.13 7.52 14.12
CA GLY A 497 -36.34 8.68 14.99
C GLY A 497 -35.52 9.91 14.57
N VAL A 498 -35.21 10.05 13.28
CA VAL A 498 -34.44 11.18 12.76
C VAL A 498 -35.29 12.45 12.81
N ASN A 499 -34.77 13.47 13.51
CA ASN A 499 -35.37 14.81 13.55
C ASN A 499 -34.40 15.90 13.08
N LEU A 500 -33.16 15.53 12.76
CA LEU A 500 -32.11 16.41 12.27
C LEU A 500 -31.51 15.78 11.01
N VAL A 501 -31.59 16.44 9.85
CA VAL A 501 -30.96 15.97 8.62
C VAL A 501 -29.87 16.94 8.21
N LEU A 502 -28.63 16.48 8.23
CA LEU A 502 -27.49 17.15 7.61
C LEU A 502 -27.28 16.49 6.25
N THR A 503 -27.27 17.25 5.15
CA THR A 503 -27.01 16.70 3.81
C THR A 503 -26.34 17.73 2.89
N TYR A 504 -26.03 17.33 1.65
CA TYR A 504 -25.46 18.23 0.65
C TYR A 504 -26.52 19.21 0.14
N PRO A 505 -26.15 20.46 -0.17
CA PRO A 505 -27.03 21.41 -0.83
C PRO A 505 -27.51 20.83 -2.16
N ASP A 506 -28.81 20.95 -2.40
CA ASP A 506 -29.46 20.66 -3.67
C ASP A 506 -29.34 19.19 -4.13
N ASP A 507 -28.96 18.27 -3.23
CA ASP A 507 -29.06 16.84 -3.48
C ASP A 507 -30.51 16.35 -3.44
N ALA A 508 -30.74 15.12 -3.90
CA ALA A 508 -32.08 14.57 -4.02
C ALA A 508 -32.86 14.62 -2.68
N LEU A 509 -32.19 14.32 -1.57
CA LEU A 509 -32.78 14.37 -0.24
C LEU A 509 -33.16 15.81 0.16
N SER A 510 -32.23 16.76 0.02
CA SER A 510 -32.52 18.17 0.34
C SER A 510 -33.68 18.74 -0.48
N VAL A 511 -33.74 18.42 -1.78
CA VAL A 511 -34.82 18.91 -2.67
C VAL A 511 -36.16 18.30 -2.28
N GLN A 512 -36.20 17.02 -1.92
CA GLN A 512 -37.44 16.37 -1.50
C GLN A 512 -37.92 16.87 -0.13
N LEU A 513 -37.03 17.10 0.83
CA LEU A 513 -37.40 17.68 2.14
C LEU A 513 -38.01 19.08 2.00
N ALA A 514 -37.49 19.90 1.09
CA ALA A 514 -38.06 21.21 0.78
C ALA A 514 -39.49 21.13 0.19
N CYS A 515 -39.85 20.00 -0.44
CA CYS A 515 -41.13 19.80 -1.12
C CYS A 515 -42.16 19.02 -0.28
N ALA A 516 -41.72 18.11 0.58
CA ALA A 516 -42.57 17.19 1.35
C ALA A 516 -43.40 17.89 2.45
N GLY A 517 -42.91 19.02 2.97
CA GLY A 517 -43.46 19.69 4.15
C GLY A 517 -43.04 18.98 5.46
N GLY A 518 -43.16 19.66 6.61
CA GLY A 518 -42.80 19.10 7.93
C GLY A 518 -41.30 19.13 8.25
N TRP A 519 -40.49 19.81 7.44
CA TRP A 519 -39.06 20.05 7.66
C TRP A 519 -38.73 21.52 7.40
N GLU A 520 -38.01 22.14 8.33
CA GLU A 520 -37.54 23.52 8.25
C GLU A 520 -36.04 23.55 7.91
N GLU A 521 -35.65 24.33 6.90
CA GLU A 521 -34.24 24.62 6.61
C GLU A 521 -33.73 25.64 7.63
N VAL A 522 -32.87 25.20 8.56
CA VAL A 522 -32.38 26.03 9.67
C VAL A 522 -30.95 26.53 9.46
N TYR A 523 -30.23 25.95 8.50
CA TYR A 523 -28.88 26.35 8.12
C TYR A 523 -28.56 25.93 6.68
N ARG A 524 -27.83 26.78 5.95
CA ARG A 524 -27.30 26.47 4.62
C ARG A 524 -25.99 27.22 4.36
N ASP A 525 -25.01 26.52 3.80
CA ASP A 525 -23.79 27.09 3.21
C ASP A 525 -23.48 26.44 1.83
N GLU A 526 -22.27 26.63 1.30
CA GLU A 526 -21.85 26.05 0.02
C GLU A 526 -21.62 24.53 0.05
N VAL A 527 -21.44 23.95 1.25
CA VAL A 527 -21.05 22.55 1.46
C VAL A 527 -22.19 21.71 2.02
N ALA A 528 -23.03 22.29 2.88
CA ALA A 528 -24.01 21.59 3.69
C ALA A 528 -25.31 22.38 3.92
N VAL A 529 -26.40 21.63 4.12
CA VAL A 529 -27.69 22.13 4.58
C VAL A 529 -28.16 21.32 5.78
N VAL A 530 -28.78 21.99 6.75
CA VAL A 530 -29.36 21.38 7.95
C VAL A 530 -30.87 21.59 7.94
N TRP A 531 -31.60 20.49 8.05
CA TRP A 531 -33.04 20.45 8.18
C TRP A 531 -33.41 19.94 9.57
N VAL A 532 -34.41 20.57 10.20
CA VAL A 532 -34.99 20.12 11.46
C VAL A 532 -36.46 19.80 11.23
N ARG A 533 -36.93 18.71 11.82
CA ARG A 533 -38.33 18.31 11.71
C ARG A 533 -39.20 19.31 12.47
N GLU A 534 -40.26 19.82 11.82
CA GLU A 534 -41.21 20.71 12.49
C GLU A 534 -41.91 19.96 13.63
N GLU A 535 -41.98 20.57 14.81
CA GLU A 535 -42.79 20.01 15.91
C GLU A 535 -44.25 20.02 15.46
N THR A 536 -44.88 18.85 15.46
CA THR A 536 -46.33 18.75 15.26
C THR A 536 -46.99 19.34 16.51
N GLY A 537 -47.43 20.59 16.40
CA GLY A 537 -48.13 21.32 17.46
C GLY A 537 -49.47 20.71 17.86
#